data_AF-A0A1Q8C5I0-F1
#
_entry.id   AF-A0A1Q8C5I0-F1
#
_cell.length_a   1.000
_cell.length_b   1.000
_cell.length_c   1.000
_cell.angle_alpha   90.00
_cell.angle_beta   90.00
_cell.angle_gamma   90.00
#
_symmetry.space_group_name_H-M   'P 1'
#
loop_
_entity.id
_entity.type
_entity.pdbx_description
1 polymer ?
#
loop_
_entity_poly.entity_id
_entity_poly.type
_entity_poly.pdbx_seq_one_letter_code
_entity_poly.pdbx_strand_id
1 'polypeptide(L)'
;MGNTPDQEDELIRELYSRYRRPLYGYVLRAVGGDHQYAEDVVQETLLRAWRNAHSLSVDQAGPWLYTVARNLVVSGYRRQSARVDEVPILERDWARPTDDFDRVLQGWQVAEAMRALSKEHRAVIAELFFRRRTISEAASVLGVPAGTVKSRSFYALRALRDALEERGVTEP
;
A
#
# COMPACT_ATOMS: atom_id res chain seq x y z
N MET A 1 10.23 6.57 25.57
CA MET A 1 11.27 7.44 24.98
C MET A 1 10.65 8.08 23.76
N GLY A 2 10.27 9.35 23.83
CA GLY A 2 9.75 10.09 22.68
C GLY A 2 10.88 10.45 21.73
N ASN A 3 10.60 10.49 20.43
CA ASN A 3 11.56 10.98 19.45
C ASN A 3 11.88 12.45 19.72
N THR A 4 13.12 12.85 19.46
CA THR A 4 13.51 14.26 19.45
C THR A 4 12.90 14.98 18.24
N PRO A 5 12.69 16.30 18.27
CA PRO A 5 12.08 17.05 17.16
C PRO A 5 12.77 16.79 15.81
N ASP A 6 14.09 16.69 15.79
CA ASP A 6 14.87 16.39 14.58
C ASP A 6 14.59 14.97 14.01
N GLN A 7 14.28 14.01 14.89
CA GLN A 7 13.92 12.65 14.49
C GLN A 7 12.49 12.56 13.93
N GLU A 8 11.56 13.38 14.45
CA GLU A 8 10.21 13.47 13.90
C GLU A 8 10.21 14.13 12.52
N ASP A 9 11.03 15.15 12.32
CA ASP A 9 11.20 15.81 11.02
C ASP A 9 11.78 14.87 9.96
N GLU A 10 12.79 14.08 10.31
CA GLU A 10 13.40 13.11 9.38
C GLU A 10 12.42 11.97 9.03
N LEU A 11 11.72 11.43 10.03
CA LEU A 11 10.67 10.41 9.84
C LEU A 11 9.62 10.90 8.83
N ILE A 12 9.22 12.16 8.92
CA ILE A 12 8.19 12.73 8.05
C ILE A 12 8.67 12.97 6.65
N ARG A 13 9.92 13.41 6.47
CA ARG A 13 10.53 13.50 5.13
C ARG A 13 10.58 12.13 4.48
N GLU A 14 10.92 11.10 5.25
CA GLU A 14 10.96 9.73 4.75
C GLU A 14 9.57 9.21 4.39
N LEU A 15 8.58 9.40 5.26
CA LEU A 15 7.17 9.09 4.97
C LEU A 15 6.67 9.81 3.71
N TYR A 16 6.94 11.11 3.60
CA TYR A 16 6.54 11.93 2.46
C TYR A 16 7.17 11.40 1.17
N SER A 17 8.49 11.22 1.16
CA SER A 17 9.22 10.76 -0.04
C SER A 17 8.78 9.36 -0.48
N ARG A 18 8.53 8.44 0.46
CA ARG A 18 8.12 7.06 0.18
C ARG A 18 6.66 6.95 -0.26
N TYR A 19 5.75 7.66 0.41
CA TYR A 19 4.32 7.39 0.28
C TYR A 19 3.54 8.42 -0.54
N ARG A 20 4.03 9.65 -0.73
CA ARG A 20 3.26 10.69 -1.46
C ARG A 20 2.81 10.22 -2.83
N ARG A 21 3.73 9.77 -3.68
CA ARG A 21 3.42 9.39 -5.07
C ARG A 21 2.48 8.17 -5.13
N PRO A 22 2.75 7.07 -4.40
CA PRO A 22 1.83 5.94 -4.32
C PRO A 22 0.44 6.29 -3.79
N LEU A 23 0.34 7.13 -2.74
CA LEU A 23 -0.94 7.59 -2.19
C LEU A 23 -1.68 8.47 -3.19
N TYR A 24 -1.00 9.39 -3.85
CA TYR A 24 -1.61 10.26 -4.86
C TYR A 24 -2.21 9.46 -6.02
N GLY A 25 -1.47 8.51 -6.59
CA GLY A 25 -2.00 7.67 -7.66
C GLY A 25 -3.20 6.82 -7.22
N TYR A 26 -3.20 6.34 -5.97
CA TYR A 26 -4.32 5.62 -5.38
C TYR A 26 -5.56 6.51 -5.22
N VAL A 27 -5.40 7.67 -4.59
CA VAL A 27 -6.50 8.59 -4.33
C VAL A 27 -7.05 9.17 -5.64
N LEU A 28 -6.17 9.55 -6.59
CA LEU A 28 -6.59 10.11 -7.89
C LEU A 28 -7.52 9.16 -8.64
N ARG A 29 -7.24 7.85 -8.62
CA ARG A 29 -8.15 6.84 -9.18
C ARG A 29 -9.44 6.74 -8.38
N ALA A 30 -9.38 6.81 -7.05
CA ALA A 30 -10.56 6.79 -6.17
C ALA A 30 -11.59 7.85 -6.52
N VAL A 31 -11.09 9.03 -6.86
CA VAL A 31 -11.89 10.23 -6.99
C VAL A 31 -12.24 10.55 -8.43
N GLY A 32 -12.15 9.56 -9.32
CA GLY A 32 -12.49 9.73 -10.73
C GLY A 32 -11.57 10.70 -11.48
N GLY A 33 -10.36 10.94 -10.99
CA GLY A 33 -9.42 11.87 -11.62
C GLY A 33 -9.52 13.33 -11.15
N ASP A 34 -10.25 13.65 -10.07
CA ASP A 34 -10.18 14.97 -9.44
C ASP A 34 -8.79 15.19 -8.81
N HIS A 35 -7.93 15.94 -9.51
CA HIS A 35 -6.55 16.16 -9.10
C HIS A 35 -6.46 17.01 -7.83
N GLN A 36 -7.29 18.05 -7.70
CA GLN A 36 -7.23 18.98 -6.58
C GLN A 36 -7.56 18.26 -5.28
N TYR A 37 -8.67 17.52 -5.27
CA TYR A 37 -9.07 16.82 -4.07
C TYR A 37 -8.20 15.60 -3.77
N ALA A 38 -7.62 14.97 -4.79
CA ALA A 38 -6.62 13.94 -4.56
C ALA A 38 -5.40 14.50 -3.81
N GLU A 39 -4.94 15.71 -4.17
CA GLU A 39 -3.88 16.39 -3.43
C GLU A 39 -4.31 16.71 -1.99
N ASP A 40 -5.52 17.24 -1.79
CA ASP A 40 -6.03 17.58 -0.46
C ASP A 40 -6.09 16.37 0.48
N VAL A 41 -6.60 15.24 -0.03
CA VAL A 41 -6.67 13.99 0.75
C VAL A 41 -5.27 13.47 1.09
N VAL A 42 -4.33 13.52 0.15
CA VAL A 42 -2.94 13.08 0.40
C VAL A 42 -2.28 13.97 1.45
N GLN A 43 -2.45 15.29 1.34
CA GLN A 43 -1.92 16.25 2.30
C GLN A 43 -2.51 16.02 3.70
N GLU A 44 -3.84 15.91 3.81
CA GLU A 44 -4.51 15.64 5.09
C GLU A 44 -4.09 14.28 5.67
N THR A 45 -3.87 13.26 4.83
CA THR A 45 -3.36 11.95 5.27
C THR A 45 -1.95 12.07 5.87
N LEU A 46 -1.05 12.77 5.20
CA LEU A 46 0.32 12.99 5.67
C LEU A 46 0.36 13.91 6.91
N LEU A 47 -0.52 14.91 6.99
CA LEU A 47 -0.68 15.75 8.19
C LEU A 47 -1.15 14.94 9.40
N ARG A 48 -2.07 13.98 9.21
CA ARG A 48 -2.45 13.04 10.27
C ARG A 48 -1.31 12.11 10.65
N ALA A 49 -0.49 11.68 9.69
CA ALA A 49 0.70 10.89 9.96
C ALA A 49 1.69 11.68 10.83
N TRP A 50 1.90 12.95 10.52
CA TRP A 50 2.73 13.86 11.32
C TRP A 50 2.27 13.97 12.77
N ARG A 51 0.97 14.17 12.99
CA ARG A 51 0.40 14.23 14.35
C ARG A 51 0.56 12.92 15.13
N ASN A 52 0.77 11.80 14.44
CA ASN A 52 0.97 10.47 15.03
C ASN A 52 2.39 9.93 14.79
N ALA A 53 3.36 10.81 14.49
CA ALA A 53 4.72 10.43 14.13
C ALA A 53 5.39 9.52 15.18
N HIS A 54 5.14 9.79 16.46
CA HIS A 54 5.66 9.02 17.59
C HIS A 54 5.21 7.55 17.64
N SER A 55 4.13 7.18 16.94
CA SER A 55 3.59 5.82 16.91
C SER A 55 3.77 5.13 15.55
N LEU A 56 4.42 5.78 14.59
CA LEU A 56 4.56 5.28 13.22
C LEU A 56 6.01 4.93 12.91
N SER A 57 6.18 3.77 12.28
CA SER A 57 7.41 3.39 11.59
C SER A 57 7.20 3.58 10.08
N VAL A 58 8.18 4.15 9.37
CA VAL A 58 8.11 4.36 7.92
C VAL A 58 7.78 3.05 7.20
N ASP A 59 8.43 1.95 7.55
CA ASP A 59 8.24 0.65 6.89
C ASP A 59 6.83 0.05 7.09
N GLN A 60 6.16 0.44 8.16
CA GLN A 60 4.84 -0.10 8.55
C GLN A 60 3.70 0.92 8.40
N ALA A 61 3.99 2.17 8.06
CA ALA A 61 2.98 3.23 8.00
C ALA A 61 2.00 3.07 6.83
N GLY A 62 2.38 2.34 5.78
CA GLY A 62 1.59 2.25 4.55
C GLY A 62 0.13 1.83 4.76
N PRO A 63 -0.19 0.66 5.36
CA PRO A 63 -1.59 0.25 5.58
C PRO A 63 -2.41 1.31 6.33
N TRP A 64 -1.82 1.94 7.33
CA TRP A 64 -2.46 3.02 8.09
C TRP A 64 -2.72 4.25 7.21
N LEU A 65 -1.74 4.70 6.43
CA LEU A 65 -1.87 5.83 5.50
C LEU A 65 -2.98 5.60 4.47
N TYR A 66 -3.01 4.41 3.85
CA TYR A 66 -4.05 4.07 2.88
C TYR A 66 -5.44 3.98 3.52
N THR A 67 -5.53 3.46 4.74
CA THR A 67 -6.79 3.42 5.52
C THR A 67 -7.30 4.84 5.80
N VAL A 68 -6.42 5.74 6.24
CA VAL A 68 -6.76 7.15 6.49
C VAL A 68 -7.22 7.83 5.20
N ALA A 69 -6.48 7.67 4.10
CA ALA A 69 -6.84 8.23 2.80
C ALA A 69 -8.23 7.73 2.33
N ARG A 70 -8.49 6.42 2.45
CA ARG A 70 -9.80 5.83 2.14
C ARG A 70 -10.92 6.43 2.97
N ASN A 71 -10.73 6.55 4.28
CA ASN A 71 -11.73 7.12 5.16
C ASN A 71 -12.03 8.58 4.78
N LEU A 72 -11.01 9.37 4.43
CA LEU A 72 -11.18 10.74 3.95
C LEU A 72 -11.99 10.81 2.64
N VAL A 73 -11.67 9.96 1.66
CA VAL A 73 -12.43 9.88 0.39
C VAL A 73 -13.90 9.53 0.65
N VAL A 74 -14.16 8.47 1.42
CA VAL A 74 -15.53 8.02 1.74
C VAL A 74 -16.31 9.09 2.52
N SER A 75 -15.68 9.72 3.51
CA SER A 75 -16.32 10.80 4.30
C SER A 75 -16.61 12.04 3.46
N GLY A 76 -15.75 12.39 2.51
CA GLY A 76 -16.00 13.50 1.58
C GLY A 76 -17.15 13.20 0.63
N TYR A 77 -17.19 12.01 0.02
CA TYR A 77 -18.30 11.57 -0.83
C TYR A 77 -19.65 11.66 -0.09
N ARG A 78 -19.72 11.13 1.15
CA ARG A 78 -20.94 11.23 1.97
C ARG A 78 -21.38 12.66 2.24
N ARG A 79 -20.44 13.56 2.55
CA ARG A 79 -20.73 14.99 2.80
C ARG A 79 -21.18 15.70 1.54
N GLN A 80 -20.62 15.37 0.38
CA GLN A 80 -21.04 15.94 -0.89
C GLN A 80 -22.45 15.47 -1.24
N SER A 81 -22.74 14.16 -1.20
CA SER A 81 -24.08 13.62 -1.47
C SER A 81 -25.15 14.21 -0.53
N ALA A 82 -24.82 14.49 0.73
CA ALA A 82 -25.75 15.14 1.67
C ALA A 82 -25.98 16.65 1.42
N ARG A 83 -25.13 17.31 0.62
CA ARG A 83 -25.26 18.73 0.24
C ARG A 83 -25.95 18.95 -1.12
N VAL A 84 -26.08 17.90 -1.93
CA VAL A 84 -26.72 17.97 -3.26
C VAL A 84 -28.22 18.32 -3.15
N ASP A 85 -28.84 18.16 -1.98
CA ASP A 85 -30.24 18.57 -1.75
C ASP A 85 -30.47 20.10 -1.73
N GLU A 86 -29.44 20.97 -1.74
CA GLU A 86 -29.66 22.41 -1.55
C GLU A 86 -29.22 23.38 -2.69
N VAL A 87 -28.28 23.09 -3.61
CA VAL A 87 -27.98 24.01 -4.74
C VAL A 87 -27.29 23.27 -5.92
N PRO A 88 -27.67 23.49 -7.20
CA PRO A 88 -27.00 22.88 -8.34
C PRO A 88 -25.80 23.72 -8.78
N ILE A 89 -24.58 23.33 -8.38
CA ILE A 89 -23.33 23.82 -9.00
C ILE A 89 -22.39 22.64 -9.22
N LEU A 90 -22.08 22.40 -10.49
CA LEU A 90 -21.06 21.49 -11.04
C LEU A 90 -21.07 20.09 -10.43
N GLU A 91 -21.77 19.18 -11.09
CA GLU A 91 -21.65 17.73 -10.89
C GLU A 91 -20.17 17.34 -11.03
N ARG A 92 -19.45 17.31 -9.90
CA ARG A 92 -18.26 16.49 -9.79
C ARG A 92 -18.77 15.06 -9.75
N ASP A 93 -18.67 14.37 -10.87
CA ASP A 93 -18.87 12.93 -10.97
C ASP A 93 -17.74 12.23 -10.22
N TRP A 94 -17.78 12.29 -8.89
CA TRP A 94 -17.00 11.41 -8.05
C TRP A 94 -17.50 10.01 -8.34
N ALA A 95 -16.66 9.17 -8.94
CA ALA A 95 -16.93 7.75 -8.98
C ALA A 95 -17.19 7.28 -7.54
N ARG A 96 -18.34 6.62 -7.31
CA ARG A 96 -18.62 5.99 -6.02
C ARG A 96 -17.42 5.10 -5.69
N PRO A 97 -16.82 5.18 -4.48
CA PRO A 97 -15.71 4.29 -4.13
C PRO A 97 -16.12 2.84 -4.36
N THR A 98 -15.57 2.20 -5.40
CA THR A 98 -15.92 0.84 -5.82
C THR A 98 -15.07 -0.20 -5.11
N ASP A 99 -15.41 -1.50 -5.22
CA ASP A 99 -14.57 -2.64 -4.81
C ASP A 99 -13.12 -2.59 -5.35
N ASP A 100 -12.86 -1.81 -6.40
CA ASP A 100 -11.52 -1.55 -6.92
C ASP A 100 -10.58 -0.93 -5.86
N PHE A 101 -11.14 -0.24 -4.86
CA PHE A 101 -10.38 0.45 -3.82
C PHE A 101 -9.69 -0.51 -2.85
N ASP A 102 -10.42 -1.55 -2.43
CA ASP A 102 -9.91 -2.56 -1.52
C ASP A 102 -8.95 -3.50 -2.27
N ARG A 103 -9.18 -3.74 -3.57
CA ARG A 103 -8.24 -4.46 -4.44
C ARG A 103 -6.90 -3.75 -4.63
N VAL A 104 -6.90 -2.43 -4.82
CA VAL A 104 -5.64 -1.68 -4.96
C VAL A 104 -4.87 -1.64 -3.64
N LEU A 105 -5.56 -1.52 -2.51
CA LEU A 105 -4.95 -1.60 -1.18
C LEU A 105 -4.33 -2.99 -0.94
N GLN A 106 -5.08 -4.06 -1.21
CA GLN A 106 -4.57 -5.43 -1.16
C GLN A 106 -3.36 -5.63 -2.07
N GLY A 107 -3.42 -5.13 -3.32
CA GLY A 107 -2.30 -5.21 -4.26
C GLY A 107 -1.05 -4.47 -3.75
N TRP A 108 -1.23 -3.32 -3.08
CA TRP A 108 -0.13 -2.61 -2.45
C TRP A 108 0.45 -3.37 -1.25
N GLN A 109 -0.40 -3.93 -0.37
CA GLN A 109 0.05 -4.73 0.77
C GLN A 109 0.82 -5.97 0.33
N VAL A 110 0.37 -6.64 -0.74
CA VAL A 110 1.09 -7.76 -1.37
C VAL A 110 2.44 -7.30 -1.93
N ALA A 111 2.49 -6.16 -2.61
CA ALA A 111 3.76 -5.61 -3.11
C ALA A 111 4.75 -5.30 -1.97
N GLU A 112 4.26 -4.78 -0.84
CA GLU A 112 5.11 -4.49 0.31
C GLU A 112 5.58 -5.76 1.04
N ALA A 113 4.70 -6.77 1.18
CA ALA A 113 5.08 -8.08 1.70
C ALA A 113 6.17 -8.73 0.82
N MET A 114 6.06 -8.61 -0.50
CA MET A 114 7.09 -9.06 -1.44
C MET A 114 8.41 -8.29 -1.30
N ARG A 115 8.39 -7.00 -0.92
CA ARG A 115 9.61 -6.20 -0.68
C ARG A 115 10.33 -6.59 0.61
N ALA A 116 9.60 -7.04 1.62
CA ALA A 116 10.15 -7.49 2.90
C ALA A 116 10.91 -8.83 2.80
N LEU A 117 10.67 -9.62 1.74
CA LEU A 117 11.40 -10.85 1.49
C LEU A 117 12.88 -10.59 1.13
N SER A 118 13.76 -11.54 1.51
CA SER A 118 15.13 -11.58 0.99
C SER A 118 15.14 -11.60 -0.55
N LYS A 119 16.23 -11.15 -1.16
CA LYS A 119 16.35 -11.12 -2.64
C LYS A 119 16.13 -12.51 -3.22
N GLU A 120 16.67 -13.54 -2.58
CA GLU A 120 16.59 -14.93 -3.00
C GLU A 120 15.16 -15.48 -2.87
N HIS A 121 14.46 -15.16 -1.77
CA HIS A 121 13.05 -15.56 -1.58
C HIS A 121 12.12 -14.88 -2.57
N ARG A 122 12.26 -13.56 -2.75
CA ARG A 122 11.49 -12.80 -3.74
C ARG A 122 11.73 -13.31 -5.16
N ALA A 123 12.98 -13.61 -5.51
CA ALA A 123 13.32 -14.12 -6.84
C ALA A 123 12.64 -15.46 -7.12
N VAL A 124 12.70 -16.41 -6.18
CA VAL A 124 12.06 -17.73 -6.42
C VAL A 124 10.54 -17.63 -6.54
N ILE A 125 9.89 -16.73 -5.77
CA ILE A 125 8.45 -16.49 -5.89
C ILE A 125 8.11 -15.84 -7.24
N ALA A 126 8.90 -14.84 -7.67
CA ALA A 126 8.72 -14.19 -8.97
C ALA A 126 8.77 -15.21 -10.11
N GLU A 127 9.73 -16.13 -10.08
CA GLU A 127 9.90 -17.14 -11.12
C GLU A 127 8.77 -18.16 -11.17
N LEU A 128 8.38 -18.70 -10.02
CA LEU A 128 7.37 -19.75 -9.96
C LEU A 128 5.94 -19.23 -10.17
N PHE A 129 5.59 -18.08 -9.58
CA PHE A 129 4.19 -17.62 -9.54
C PHE A 129 3.88 -16.53 -10.57
N PHE A 130 4.80 -15.57 -10.76
CA PHE A 130 4.57 -14.46 -11.70
C PHE A 130 4.98 -14.83 -13.12
N ARG A 131 6.11 -15.53 -13.29
CA ARG A 131 6.57 -16.03 -14.59
C ARG A 131 6.04 -17.42 -14.92
N ARG A 132 5.36 -18.08 -13.98
CA ARG A 132 4.75 -19.41 -14.13
C ARG A 132 5.72 -20.49 -14.62
N ARG A 133 7.00 -20.39 -14.22
CA ARG A 133 8.03 -21.36 -14.59
C ARG A 133 7.92 -22.61 -13.72
N THR A 134 8.29 -23.74 -14.27
CA THR A 134 8.51 -24.97 -13.52
C THR A 134 9.73 -24.83 -12.61
N ILE A 135 9.86 -25.72 -11.63
CA ILE A 135 11.02 -25.77 -10.72
C ILE A 135 12.34 -25.92 -11.50
N SER A 136 12.34 -26.71 -12.58
CA SER A 136 13.53 -26.93 -13.41
C SER A 136 13.92 -25.67 -14.19
N GLU A 137 12.94 -24.98 -14.77
CA GLU A 137 13.20 -23.72 -15.50
C GLU A 137 13.66 -22.61 -14.55
N ALA A 138 13.03 -22.48 -13.37
CA ALA A 138 13.45 -21.54 -12.35
C ALA A 138 14.86 -21.86 -11.84
N ALA A 139 15.22 -23.13 -11.69
CA ALA A 139 16.56 -23.57 -11.31
C ALA A 139 17.61 -23.11 -12.34
N SER A 140 17.33 -23.33 -13.62
CA SER A 140 18.19 -22.89 -14.73
C SER A 140 18.37 -21.37 -14.77
N VAL A 141 17.29 -20.61 -14.58
CA VAL A 141 17.34 -19.14 -14.59
C VAL A 141 18.08 -18.57 -13.38
N LEU A 142 17.82 -19.13 -12.20
CA LEU A 142 18.39 -18.64 -10.94
C LEU A 142 19.81 -19.17 -10.69
N GLY A 143 20.32 -20.08 -11.54
CA GLY A 143 21.65 -20.67 -11.41
C GLY A 143 21.81 -21.51 -10.14
N VAL A 144 20.75 -22.20 -9.69
CA VAL A 144 20.75 -23.01 -8.47
C VAL A 144 20.15 -24.39 -8.71
N PRO A 145 20.47 -25.41 -7.89
CA PRO A 145 19.86 -26.72 -8.01
C PRO A 145 18.34 -26.71 -7.83
N ALA A 146 17.62 -27.60 -8.52
CA ALA A 146 16.18 -27.76 -8.36
C ALA A 146 15.75 -28.07 -6.92
N GLY A 147 16.58 -28.79 -6.16
CA GLY A 147 16.39 -29.00 -4.72
C GLY A 147 16.42 -27.70 -3.91
N THR A 148 17.31 -26.77 -4.27
CA THR A 148 17.38 -25.43 -3.68
C THR A 148 16.17 -24.59 -4.05
N VAL A 149 15.66 -24.68 -5.27
CA VAL A 149 14.40 -24.00 -5.65
C VAL A 149 13.24 -24.49 -4.79
N LYS A 150 13.12 -25.81 -4.56
CA LYS A 150 12.09 -26.40 -3.69
C LYS A 150 12.18 -25.91 -2.25
N SER A 151 13.36 -25.99 -1.64
CA SER A 151 13.53 -25.57 -0.24
C SER A 151 13.35 -24.06 -0.10
N ARG A 152 13.91 -23.27 -1.02
CA ARG A 152 13.80 -21.81 -1.02
C ARG A 152 12.36 -21.34 -1.24
N SER A 153 11.59 -21.98 -2.12
CA SER A 153 10.18 -21.61 -2.33
C SER A 153 9.33 -21.93 -1.11
N PHE A 154 9.59 -23.04 -0.41
CA PHE A 154 8.92 -23.39 0.84
C PHE A 154 9.12 -22.29 1.91
N TYR A 155 10.38 -21.91 2.18
CA TYR A 155 10.65 -20.85 3.16
C TYR A 155 10.20 -19.47 2.71
N ALA A 156 10.28 -19.17 1.41
CA ALA A 156 9.78 -17.92 0.84
C ALA A 156 8.26 -17.78 1.00
N LEU A 157 7.48 -18.85 0.79
CA LEU A 157 6.03 -18.84 0.99
C LEU A 157 5.65 -18.67 2.47
N ARG A 158 6.40 -19.29 3.39
CA ARG A 158 6.20 -19.07 4.83
C ARG A 158 6.48 -17.62 5.20
N ALA A 159 7.64 -17.08 4.82
CA ALA A 159 7.98 -15.68 5.08
C ALA A 159 6.98 -14.70 4.42
N LEU A 160 6.46 -15.03 3.24
CA LEU A 160 5.46 -14.20 2.56
C LEU A 160 4.12 -14.23 3.31
N ARG A 161 3.67 -15.39 3.77
CA ARG A 161 2.46 -15.50 4.60
C ARG A 161 2.59 -14.68 5.88
N ASP A 162 3.69 -14.85 6.61
CA ASP A 162 3.91 -14.14 7.87
C ASP A 162 3.91 -12.61 7.62
N ALA A 163 4.53 -12.15 6.52
CA ALA A 163 4.51 -10.75 6.11
C ALA A 163 3.13 -10.22 5.67
N LEU A 164 2.26 -11.09 5.14
CA LEU A 164 0.88 -10.75 4.75
C LEU A 164 -0.05 -10.70 5.97
N GLU A 165 0.13 -11.60 6.94
CA GLU A 165 -0.59 -11.61 8.22
C GLU A 165 -0.28 -10.34 9.03
N GLU A 166 1.00 -9.96 9.15
CA GLU A 166 1.40 -8.68 9.78
C GLU A 166 0.73 -7.47 9.12
N ARG A 167 0.37 -7.57 7.84
CA ARG A 167 -0.26 -6.50 7.06
C ARG A 167 -1.78 -6.62 7.01
N GLY A 168 -2.37 -7.63 7.66
CA GLY A 168 -3.82 -7.86 7.70
C GLY A 168 -4.43 -8.26 6.35
N VAL A 169 -3.63 -8.84 5.45
CA VAL A 169 -4.10 -9.29 4.12
C VAL A 169 -4.73 -10.69 4.19
N THR A 170 -4.25 -11.53 5.10
CA THR A 170 -4.73 -12.91 5.33
C THR A 170 -5.04 -13.11 6.81
N GLU A 171 -6.13 -13.84 7.11
CA GLU A 171 -6.41 -14.34 8.47
C GLU A 171 -5.51 -15.54 8.79
N PRO A 172 -5.15 -15.75 10.07
CA PRO A 172 -4.28 -16.85 10.52
C PRO A 172 -4.88 -18.26 10.33
#